data_AF-Q6QJ96-F1
#
_entry.id   AF-Q6QJ96-F1
#
_cell.length_a   1.000
_cell.length_b   1.000
_cell.length_c   1.000
_cell.angle_alpha   90.00
_cell.angle_beta   90.00
_cell.angle_gamma   90.00
#
_symmetry.space_group_name_H-M   'P 1'
#
loop_
_entity.id
_entity.type
_entity.pdbx_description
1 polymer ?
#
loop_
_entity_poly.entity_id
_entity_poly.type
_entity_poly.pdbx_seq_one_letter_code
_entity_poly.pdbx_strand_id
1 'polypeptide(L)'
;DVYLRPVAIFPDPFRRGENILVLCETWDSDGSPNKYNYRHEAARLMRANAHEHFWFGLEQEYTLLGPDGWPYGWPKGGFPGAQGPYYCGVGTGKVHCRDIVEAHYKACLYAGIN
;
A
#
# COMPACT_ATOMS: atom_id res chain seq x y z
N ASP A 1 8.43 20.40 16.37
CA ASP A 1 7.18 19.62 16.25
C ASP A 1 6.86 19.30 14.81
N VAL A 2 6.05 18.26 14.57
CA VAL A 2 5.49 17.93 13.25
C VAL A 2 3.97 17.86 13.37
N TYR A 3 3.27 18.54 12.48
CA TYR A 3 1.83 18.62 12.45
C TYR A 3 1.27 17.70 11.36
N LEU A 4 0.19 16.99 11.69
CA LEU A 4 -0.55 16.15 10.76
C LEU A 4 -1.77 16.91 10.23
N ARG A 5 -1.85 17.07 8.91
CA ARG A 5 -3.02 17.65 8.24
C ARG A 5 -3.77 16.54 7.49
N PRO A 6 -5.04 16.26 7.82
CA PRO A 6 -5.86 15.27 7.11
C PRO A 6 -6.03 15.61 5.61
N VAL A 7 -5.95 14.59 4.75
CA VAL A 7 -6.04 14.76 3.29
C VAL A 7 -6.95 13.77 2.57
N ALA A 8 -7.19 12.59 3.15
CA ALA A 8 -8.17 11.63 2.65
C ALA A 8 -8.69 10.78 3.82
N ILE A 9 -9.94 10.32 3.70
CA ILE A 9 -10.62 9.50 4.71
C ILE A 9 -11.10 8.21 4.02
N PHE A 10 -10.88 7.09 4.70
CA PHE A 10 -11.32 5.77 4.23
C PHE A 10 -12.00 5.02 5.38
N PRO A 11 -13.03 4.19 5.13
CA PRO A 11 -13.55 3.26 6.14
C PRO A 11 -12.45 2.34 6.67
N ASP A 12 -12.39 2.13 7.98
CA ASP A 12 -11.40 1.24 8.61
C ASP A 12 -11.82 -0.23 8.44
N PRO A 13 -11.14 -1.04 7.61
CA PRO A 13 -11.52 -2.44 7.38
C PRO A 13 -11.27 -3.34 8.58
N PHE A 14 -10.47 -2.89 9.56
CA PHE A 14 -10.14 -3.66 10.75
C PHE A 14 -11.13 -3.41 11.88
N ARG A 15 -11.41 -2.13 12.18
CA ARG A 15 -12.34 -1.75 13.26
C ARG A 15 -13.81 -1.75 12.82
N ARG A 16 -14.07 -1.57 11.52
CA ARG A 16 -15.41 -1.56 10.89
C ARG A 16 -16.37 -0.54 11.51
N GLY A 17 -17.63 -0.55 11.07
CA GLY A 17 -18.65 0.39 11.55
C GLY A 17 -18.31 1.82 11.15
N GLU A 18 -18.42 2.75 12.10
CA GLU A 18 -18.16 4.18 11.88
C GLU A 18 -16.68 4.57 12.02
N ASN A 19 -15.79 3.59 12.23
CA ASN A 19 -14.35 3.84 12.36
C ASN A 19 -13.72 4.16 11.00
N ILE A 20 -12.74 5.07 11.01
CA ILE A 20 -12.07 5.58 9.81
C ILE A 20 -10.55 5.53 9.91
N LEU A 21 -9.90 5.39 8.76
CA LEU A 21 -8.49 5.67 8.53
C LEU A 21 -8.36 7.06 7.91
N VAL A 22 -7.41 7.84 8.41
CA VAL A 22 -7.14 9.20 7.91
C VAL A 22 -5.71 9.23 7.37
N LEU A 23 -5.59 9.41 6.05
CA LEU A 23 -4.31 9.73 5.44
C LEU A 23 -4.02 11.21 5.71
N CYS A 24 -2.81 11.50 6.18
CA CYS A 24 -2.37 12.85 6.51
C CYS A 24 -1.13 13.22 5.71
N GLU A 25 -0.96 14.52 5.47
CA GLU A 25 0.32 15.11 5.08
C GLU A 25 0.97 15.79 6.30
N THR A 26 2.29 15.98 6.23
CA THR A 26 3.11 16.45 7.36
C THR A 26 3.62 17.88 7.13
N TRP A 27 3.62 18.67 8.21
CA TRP A 27 4.02 20.08 8.21
C TRP A 27 4.95 20.37 9.38
N ASP A 28 5.95 21.22 9.14
CA ASP A 28 6.85 21.70 10.19
C ASP A 28 6.19 22.81 11.00
N SER A 29 6.74 23.13 12.17
CA SER A 29 6.14 24.08 13.11
C SER A 29 6.10 25.53 12.65
N ASP A 30 6.92 25.88 11.66
CA ASP A 30 6.89 27.19 11.00
C ASP A 30 5.80 27.29 9.92
N GLY A 31 5.02 26.23 9.71
CA GLY A 31 3.97 26.17 8.70
C GLY A 31 4.48 25.83 7.30
N SER A 32 5.75 25.48 7.13
CA SER A 32 6.26 24.94 5.88
C SER A 32 5.91 23.44 5.71
N PRO A 33 5.76 22.93 4.47
CA PRO A 33 5.63 21.50 4.24
C PRO A 33 6.88 20.80 4.75
N ASN A 34 6.71 19.71 5.52
CA ASN A 34 7.84 18.93 5.98
C ASN A 34 8.69 18.46 4.79
N LYS A 35 10.01 18.31 4.99
CA LYS A 35 10.97 17.87 3.96
C LYS A 35 10.55 16.62 3.16
N TYR A 36 9.77 15.72 3.75
CA TYR A 36 9.28 14.49 3.11
C TYR A 36 7.81 14.54 2.67
N ASN A 37 7.17 15.72 2.73
CA ASN A 37 5.81 15.92 2.24
C ASN A 37 5.78 16.14 0.71
N TYR A 38 6.04 15.07 -0.03
CA TYR A 38 5.99 15.07 -1.50
C TYR A 38 4.56 15.25 -2.04
N ARG A 39 3.54 14.96 -1.21
CA ARG A 39 2.14 15.19 -1.56
C ARG A 39 1.86 16.67 -1.82
N HIS A 40 2.47 17.58 -1.06
CA HIS A 40 2.19 19.01 -1.18
C HIS A 40 2.42 19.53 -2.60
N GLU A 41 3.61 19.26 -3.16
CA GLU A 41 3.95 19.68 -4.52
C GLU A 41 3.14 18.93 -5.58
N ALA A 42 2.94 17.61 -5.41
CA ALA A 42 2.08 16.84 -6.30
C ALA A 42 0.65 17.42 -6.37
N ALA A 43 0.06 17.78 -5.23
CA ALA A 43 -1.28 18.37 -5.15
C ALA A 43 -1.34 19.79 -5.75
N ARG A 44 -0.25 20.56 -5.71
CA ARG A 44 -0.17 21.85 -6.41
C ARG A 44 -0.17 21.65 -7.92
N LEU A 45 0.67 20.75 -8.42
CA LEU A 45 0.78 20.46 -9.85
C LEU A 45 -0.53 19.90 -10.43
N MET A 46 -1.16 18.95 -9.74
CA MET A 46 -2.44 18.37 -10.17
C MET A 46 -3.57 19.40 -10.22
N ARG A 47 -3.63 20.33 -9.25
CA ARG A 47 -4.64 21.40 -9.24
C ARG A 47 -4.42 22.41 -10.36
N ALA A 48 -3.18 22.80 -10.62
CA ALA A 48 -2.86 23.73 -11.70
C ALA A 48 -3.24 23.19 -13.09
N ASN A 49 -3.24 21.86 -13.25
CA ASN A 49 -3.50 21.18 -14.51
C ASN A 49 -4.77 20.30 -14.45
N ALA A 50 -5.76 20.68 -13.63
CA ALA A 50 -6.95 19.87 -13.40
C ALA A 50 -7.80 19.62 -14.68
N HIS A 51 -7.66 20.48 -15.69
CA HIS A 51 -8.35 20.36 -16.98
C HIS A 51 -7.85 19.21 -17.87
N GLU A 52 -6.68 18.64 -17.56
CA GLU A 52 -6.09 17.53 -18.34
C GLU A 52 -6.69 16.16 -17.97
N HIS A 53 -7.39 16.05 -16.84
CA HIS A 53 -8.04 14.81 -16.38
C HIS A 53 -7.11 13.57 -16.35
N PHE A 54 -5.89 13.73 -15.81
CA PHE A 54 -4.90 12.64 -15.74
C PHE A 54 -5.40 11.37 -15.05
N TRP A 55 -5.10 10.21 -15.64
CA TRP A 55 -5.35 8.89 -15.05
C TRP A 55 -4.02 8.16 -14.79
N PHE A 56 -3.95 7.46 -13.66
CA PHE A 56 -2.78 6.69 -13.26
C PHE A 56 -3.22 5.28 -12.85
N GLY A 57 -2.42 4.29 -13.24
CA GLY A 57 -2.47 2.93 -12.72
C GLY A 57 -1.08 2.54 -12.23
N LEU A 58 -1.00 1.93 -11.05
CA LEU A 58 0.26 1.53 -10.41
C LEU A 58 0.22 0.04 -10.10
N GLU A 59 1.26 -0.69 -10.51
CA GLU A 59 1.43 -2.11 -10.22
C GLU A 59 2.40 -2.28 -9.04
N GLN A 60 1.86 -2.40 -7.83
CA GLN A 60 2.67 -2.55 -6.62
C GLN A 60 3.06 -4.02 -6.39
N GLU A 61 4.28 -4.37 -6.78
CA GLU A 61 4.89 -5.64 -6.39
C GLU A 61 5.39 -5.62 -4.94
N TYR A 62 5.32 -6.75 -4.25
CA TYR A 62 5.89 -6.94 -2.92
C TYR A 62 6.25 -8.41 -2.67
N THR A 63 7.21 -8.64 -1.78
CA THR A 63 7.60 -9.99 -1.34
C THR A 63 7.27 -10.17 0.13
N LEU A 64 6.63 -11.29 0.47
CA LEU A 64 6.29 -11.62 1.86
C LEU A 64 7.47 -12.31 2.55
N LEU A 65 7.95 -11.70 3.63
CA LEU A 65 9.04 -12.21 4.46
C LEU A 65 8.51 -12.59 5.84
N GLY A 66 9.07 -13.63 6.44
CA GLY A 66 8.87 -13.96 7.84
C GLY A 66 9.56 -12.96 8.77
N PRO A 67 9.33 -13.06 10.09
CA PRO A 67 9.95 -12.18 11.08
C PRO A 67 11.48 -12.23 11.11
N ASP A 68 12.07 -13.29 10.56
CA ASP A 68 13.51 -13.48 10.39
C ASP A 68 14.06 -12.85 9.09
N GLY A 69 13.22 -12.14 8.34
CA GLY A 69 13.57 -11.57 7.04
C GLY A 69 13.64 -12.60 5.90
N TRP A 70 13.28 -13.86 6.15
CA TRP A 70 13.34 -14.92 5.15
C TRP A 70 12.07 -15.00 4.32
N PRO A 71 12.13 -15.19 2.99
CA PRO A 71 10.93 -15.31 2.18
C PRO A 71 10.01 -16.44 2.62
N TYR A 72 8.71 -16.17 2.73
CA TYR A 72 7.73 -17.20 3.06
C TYR A 72 7.71 -18.30 1.99
N GLY A 73 7.66 -19.56 2.45
CA GLY A 73 7.63 -20.73 1.57
C GLY A 73 8.99 -21.21 1.04
N TRP A 74 10.05 -20.42 1.21
CA TRP A 74 11.39 -20.84 0.83
C TRP A 74 11.97 -21.85 1.84
N PRO A 75 12.73 -22.86 1.38
CA PRO A 75 13.49 -23.71 2.29
C PRO A 75 14.51 -22.86 3.06
N LYS A 76 14.68 -23.13 4.35
CA LYS A 76 15.63 -22.38 5.18
C LYS A 76 17.06 -22.59 4.69
N GLY A 77 17.79 -21.49 4.47
CA GLY A 77 19.16 -21.53 3.96
C GLY A 77 19.29 -21.99 2.52
N GLY A 78 18.19 -22.07 1.76
CA GLY A 78 18.18 -22.52 0.37
C GLY A 78 17.22 -21.73 -0.51
N PHE A 79 17.07 -22.20 -1.75
CA PHE A 79 16.18 -21.60 -2.74
C PHE A 79 15.05 -22.58 -3.07
N PRO A 80 13.86 -22.09 -3.46
CA PRO A 80 12.86 -22.96 -4.08
C PRO A 80 13.37 -23.45 -5.44
N GLY A 81 12.55 -24.25 -6.12
CA GLY A 81 12.81 -24.60 -7.52
C GLY A 81 12.98 -23.38 -8.44
N ALA A 82 13.43 -23.61 -9.67
CA ALA A 82 13.58 -22.55 -10.66
C ALA A 82 12.25 -21.80 -10.90
N GLN A 83 12.35 -20.54 -11.31
CA GLN A 83 11.19 -19.73 -11.69
C GLN A 83 10.40 -20.39 -12.84
N GLY A 84 9.10 -20.11 -12.89
CA GLY A 84 8.18 -20.73 -13.86
C GLY A 84 6.84 -21.11 -13.24
N PRO A 85 6.79 -21.96 -12.20
CA PRO A 85 5.52 -22.47 -11.65
C PRO A 85 4.79 -21.48 -10.73
N TYR A 86 5.40 -20.33 -10.41
CA TYR A 86 4.93 -19.39 -9.38
C TYR A 86 3.98 -18.32 -9.92
N TYR A 87 4.26 -17.76 -11.11
CA TYR A 87 3.45 -16.71 -11.71
C TYR A 87 2.03 -17.22 -11.98
N CYS A 88 1.03 -16.52 -11.44
CA CYS A 88 -0.38 -16.94 -11.48
C CYS A 88 -0.62 -18.41 -11.05
N GLY A 89 0.25 -18.97 -10.21
CA GLY A 89 0.18 -20.37 -9.79
C GLY A 89 -1.02 -20.66 -8.88
N VAL A 90 -1.29 -21.96 -8.67
CA VAL A 90 -2.28 -22.46 -7.71
C VAL A 90 -1.75 -23.74 -7.04
N GLY A 91 -2.16 -23.96 -5.79
CA GLY A 91 -1.82 -25.15 -5.02
C GLY A 91 -0.58 -25.01 -4.14
N THR A 92 -0.50 -25.91 -3.15
CA THR A 92 0.61 -26.02 -2.22
C THR A 92 1.93 -26.27 -2.95
N GLY A 93 3.01 -25.65 -2.47
CA GLY A 93 4.36 -25.75 -3.06
C GLY A 93 4.62 -24.79 -4.24
N LYS A 94 3.59 -24.06 -4.69
CA LYS A 94 3.72 -23.00 -5.72
C LYS A 94 3.28 -21.64 -5.18
N VAL A 95 2.22 -21.62 -4.38
CA VAL A 95 1.66 -20.37 -3.84
C VAL A 95 1.74 -20.40 -2.33
N HIS A 96 2.33 -19.35 -1.77
CA HIS A 96 2.44 -19.12 -0.34
C HIS A 96 1.69 -17.84 0.03
N CYS A 97 1.05 -17.85 1.21
CA CYS A 97 0.39 -16.68 1.80
C CYS A 97 -0.71 -16.03 0.93
N ARG A 98 -1.45 -16.82 0.14
CA ARG A 98 -2.59 -16.32 -0.65
C ARG A 98 -3.69 -15.72 0.25
N ASP A 99 -3.84 -16.23 1.46
CA ASP A 99 -4.73 -15.68 2.48
C ASP A 99 -4.48 -14.20 2.77
N ILE A 100 -3.21 -13.77 2.84
CA ILE A 100 -2.85 -12.34 3.01
C ILE A 100 -3.30 -11.53 1.79
N VAL A 101 -3.07 -12.03 0.58
CA VAL A 101 -3.45 -11.35 -0.67
C VAL A 101 -4.99 -11.20 -0.76
N GLU A 102 -5.73 -12.27 -0.49
CA GLU A 102 -7.20 -12.27 -0.51
C GLU A 102 -7.80 -11.36 0.57
N ALA A 103 -7.21 -11.36 1.78
CA ALA A 103 -7.64 -10.48 2.86
C ALA A 103 -7.36 -9.01 2.53
N HIS A 104 -6.16 -8.71 2.01
CA HIS A 104 -5.78 -7.35 1.58
C HIS A 104 -6.71 -6.85 0.47
N TYR A 105 -7.02 -7.69 -0.52
CA TYR A 105 -7.95 -7.32 -1.60
C TYR A 105 -9.32 -6.92 -1.03
N LYS A 106 -9.93 -7.75 -0.18
CA LYS A 106 -11.21 -7.41 0.45
C LYS A 106 -11.13 -6.17 1.34
N ALA A 107 -10.03 -5.97 2.05
CA ALA A 107 -9.82 -4.80 2.90
C ALA A 107 -9.75 -3.51 2.07
N CYS A 108 -9.01 -3.51 0.96
CA CYS A 108 -8.94 -2.37 0.05
C CYS A 108 -10.30 -2.05 -0.58
N LEU A 109 -11.03 -3.06 -1.05
CA LEU A 109 -12.39 -2.89 -1.57
C LEU A 109 -13.34 -2.30 -0.50
N TYR A 110 -13.28 -2.80 0.73
CA TYR A 110 -14.08 -2.26 1.84
C TYR A 110 -13.71 -0.80 2.13
N ALA A 111 -12.43 -0.47 2.10
CA ALA A 111 -11.93 0.89 2.32
C ALA A 111 -12.19 1.83 1.12
N GLY A 112 -12.75 1.35 0.00
CA GLY A 112 -13.00 2.15 -1.19
C GLY A 112 -11.72 2.54 -1.95
N ILE A 113 -10.65 1.76 -1.81
CA ILE A 113 -9.42 1.93 -2.60
C ILE A 113 -9.63 1.28 -3.97
N ASN A 114 -9.37 2.04 -5.03
CA ASN A 114 -9.51 1.62 -6.43
C ASN A 114 -8.15 1.34 -7.06
#